data_AF-A0A6G4ZTB0-F1
#
_entry.id   AF-A0A6G4ZTB0-F1
#
_cell.length_a   1.000
_cell.length_b   1.000
_cell.length_c   1.000
_cell.angle_alpha   90.00
_cell.angle_beta   90.00
_cell.angle_gamma   90.00
#
_symmetry.space_group_name_H-M   'P 1'
#
loop_
_entity.id
_entity.type
_entity.pdbx_description
1 polymer ?
#
loop_
_entity_poly.entity_id
_entity_poly.type
_entity_poly.pdbx_seq_one_letter_code
_entity_poly.pdbx_strand_id
1 'polypeptide(L)' 'TTPVACPIDIKKLHPRKVVMDINVAHQNSPLMVRAKILGCKLIYGHEMFEKQAQGQFLRWGLTSAAHAHTGSGT' A
#
# COMPACT_ATOMS: atom_id res chain seq x y z
N THR A 1 8.67 23.29 4.61
CA THR A 1 9.16 22.70 3.35
C THR A 1 7.97 22.39 2.47
N THR A 2 7.92 22.95 1.27
CA THR A 2 6.85 22.68 0.30
C THR A 2 7.00 21.25 -0.23
N PRO A 3 5.93 20.44 -0.35
CA PRO A 3 6.02 19.13 -0.98
C PRO A 3 6.53 19.29 -2.41
N VAL A 4 7.60 18.56 -2.76
CA VAL A 4 8.08 18.47 -4.14
C VAL A 4 7.20 17.52 -4.93
N ALA A 5 6.69 17.97 -6.08
CA ALA A 5 5.77 17.21 -6.93
C ALA A 5 6.37 15.89 -7.45
N CYS A 6 7.70 15.83 -7.62
CA CYS A 6 8.44 14.60 -7.87
C CYS A 6 9.66 14.57 -6.93
N PRO A 7 9.67 13.68 -5.92
CA PRO A 7 10.71 13.70 -4.88
C PRO A 7 12.05 13.12 -5.35
N ILE A 8 12.13 12.58 -6.56
CA ILE A 8 13.34 11.98 -7.12
C ILE A 8 13.66 12.58 -8.50
N ASP A 9 14.94 12.61 -8.83
CA ASP A 9 15.39 12.89 -10.19
C ASP A 9 15.03 11.73 -11.11
N ILE A 10 14.14 11.98 -12.08
CA ILE A 10 13.66 10.97 -13.04
C ILE A 10 14.80 10.36 -13.86
N LYS A 11 15.92 11.08 -14.08
CA LYS A 11 17.09 10.53 -14.79
C LYS A 11 17.74 9.38 -14.02
N LYS A 12 17.51 9.28 -12.71
CA LYS A 12 18.01 8.20 -11.85
C LYS A 12 17.03 7.03 -11.77
N LEU A 13 15.85 7.14 -12.40
CA LEU A 13 14.85 6.10 -12.38
C LEU A 13 15.13 5.05 -13.45
N HIS A 14 15.46 3.83 -13.01
CA HIS A 14 15.84 2.74 -13.91
C HIS A 14 14.63 1.79 -14.14
N PRO A 15 14.31 1.37 -15.39
CA PRO A 15 13.15 0.54 -15.73
C PRO A 15 12.99 -0.75 -14.92
N ARG A 16 14.08 -1.43 -14.57
CA ARG A 16 14.06 -2.63 -13.72
C ARG A 16 13.76 -2.40 -12.23
N LYS A 17 13.53 -1.15 -11.80
CA LYS A 17 13.24 -0.84 -10.38
C LYS A 17 11.75 -0.93 -10.10
N VAL A 18 11.45 -1.14 -8.82
CA VAL A 18 10.09 -1.05 -8.29
C VAL A 18 9.89 0.36 -7.76
N VAL A 19 8.78 0.99 -8.13
CA VAL A 19 8.38 2.31 -7.67
C VAL A 19 7.09 2.18 -6.91
N MET A 20 7.04 2.79 -5.73
CA MET A 20 5.86 2.83 -4.90
C MET A 20 5.53 4.28 -4.56
N ASP A 21 4.25 4.61 -4.58
CA ASP A 21 3.72 5.87 -4.05
C ASP A 21 2.68 5.54 -2.97
N ILE A 22 2.88 6.06 -1.75
CA ILE A 22 1.99 5.81 -0.60
C ILE A 22 0.70 6.63 -0.67
N ASN A 23 0.58 7.56 -1.61
CA ASN A 23 -0.64 8.34 -1.78
C ASN A 23 -1.78 7.45 -2.27
N VAL A 24 -2.78 7.25 -1.41
CA VAL A 24 -3.95 6.41 -1.70
C VAL A 24 -4.97 7.13 -2.58
N ALA A 25 -5.09 8.45 -2.46
CA ALA A 25 -6.13 9.25 -3.12
C ALA A 25 -5.84 9.51 -4.61
N HIS A 26 -4.57 9.62 -4.98
CA HIS A 26 -4.15 10.00 -6.33
C HIS A 26 -3.10 9.06 -6.91
N GLN A 27 -3.53 8.14 -7.78
CA GLN A 27 -2.65 7.14 -8.39
C GLN A 27 -1.73 7.70 -9.49
N ASN A 28 -2.02 8.90 -9.99
CA ASN A 28 -1.32 9.53 -11.12
C ASN A 28 -0.37 10.65 -10.67
N SER A 29 0.35 10.44 -9.57
CA SER A 29 1.39 11.39 -9.18
C SER A 29 2.45 11.53 -10.30
N PRO A 30 3.17 12.66 -10.38
CA PRO A 30 4.23 12.84 -11.37
C PRO A 30 5.27 11.72 -11.35
N LEU A 31 5.58 11.16 -10.17
CA LEU A 31 6.44 9.99 -10.02
C LEU A 31 5.85 8.76 -10.70
N MET A 32 4.59 8.41 -10.41
CA MET A 32 3.94 7.22 -10.94
C MET A 32 3.75 7.28 -12.46
N VAL A 33 3.40 8.45 -12.99
CA VAL A 33 3.27 8.65 -14.45
C VAL A 33 4.61 8.43 -15.15
N ARG A 34 5.70 8.99 -14.62
CA ARG A 34 7.03 8.84 -15.22
C ARG A 34 7.56 7.41 -15.08
N ALA A 35 7.36 6.78 -13.92
CA ALA A 35 7.71 5.39 -13.69
C ALA A 35 6.98 4.45 -14.65
N LYS A 36 5.68 4.70 -14.92
CA LYS A 36 4.88 3.97 -15.90
C LYS A 36 5.45 4.08 -17.32
N ILE A 37 5.78 5.32 -17.74
CA ILE A 37 6.38 5.58 -19.07
C ILE A 37 7.72 4.84 -19.22
N LEU A 38 8.52 4.79 -18.15
CA LEU A 38 9.81 4.10 -18.14
C LEU A 38 9.70 2.58 -18.02
N GLY A 39 8.50 2.01 -17.93
CA GLY A 39 8.29 0.56 -17.80
C GLY A 39 8.70 0.00 -16.43
N CYS A 40 8.71 0.83 -15.38
CA CYS A 40 8.98 0.38 -14.02
C CYS A 40 7.85 -0.51 -13.51
N LYS A 41 8.18 -1.44 -12.60
CA LYS A 41 7.15 -2.13 -11.81
C LYS A 41 6.56 -1.12 -10.82
N LEU A 42 5.24 -0.98 -10.80
CA LEU A 42 4.53 -0.03 -9.95
C LEU A 42 3.84 -0.75 -8.79
N ILE A 43 3.83 -0.10 -7.62
CA ILE A 43 3.00 -0.46 -6.46
C ILE A 43 2.23 0.79 -6.06
N TYR A 44 0.91 0.70 -6.04
CA TYR A 44 0.05 1.83 -5.71
C TYR A 44 -0.24 1.90 -4.20
N GLY A 45 -0.53 3.11 -3.71
CA GLY A 45 -0.79 3.34 -2.29
C GLY A 45 -1.96 2.55 -1.73
N HIS A 46 -3.01 2.32 -2.53
CA HIS A 46 -4.16 1.52 -2.12
C HIS A 46 -3.78 0.06 -1.82
N GLU A 47 -2.85 -0.55 -2.55
CA GLU A 47 -2.40 -1.92 -2.29
C GLU A 47 -1.74 -2.05 -0.91
N MET A 48 -0.97 -1.03 -0.52
CA MET A 48 -0.39 -0.98 0.83
C MET A 48 -1.46 -0.69 1.87
N PHE A 49 -2.38 0.24 1.58
CA PHE A 49 -3.48 0.61 2.46
C PHE A 49 -4.36 -0.59 2.83
N GLU A 50 -4.71 -1.42 1.85
CA GLU A 50 -5.49 -2.65 2.06
C GLU A 50 -4.75 -3.65 2.97
N LYS A 51 -3.46 -3.90 2.68
CA LYS A 51 -2.63 -4.82 3.48
C LYS A 51 -2.47 -4.36 4.93
N GLN A 52 -2.23 -3.06 5.15
CA GLN A 52 -2.14 -2.53 6.51
C GLN A 52 -3.50 -2.59 7.23
N ALA A 53 -4.61 -2.31 6.54
CA ALA A 53 -5.94 -2.32 7.13
C ALA A 53 -6.33 -3.75 7.55
N GLN A 54 -6.01 -4.74 6.72
CA GLN A 54 -6.18 -6.15 7.07
C GLN A 54 -5.34 -6.52 8.29
N GLY A 55 -4.07 -6.10 8.34
CA GLY A 55 -3.21 -6.34 9.50
C GLY A 55 -3.74 -5.71 10.79
N GLN A 56 -4.29 -4.49 10.71
CA GLN A 56 -4.95 -3.83 11.84
C GLN A 56 -6.22 -4.57 12.27
N PHE A 57 -7.07 -4.96 11.33
CA PHE A 57 -8.29 -5.72 11.59
C PHE A 57 -8.02 -7.03 12.32
N LEU A 58 -7.03 -7.81 11.86
CA LEU A 58 -6.59 -9.03 12.52
C LEU A 58 -6.06 -8.76 13.93
N ARG A 59 -5.28 -7.69 14.10
CA ARG A 59 -4.71 -7.30 15.40
C ARG A 59 -5.76 -6.84 16.40
N TRP A 60 -6.86 -6.22 15.95
CA TRP A 60 -7.96 -5.79 16.81
C TRP A 60 -8.79 -6.95 17.38
N GLY A 61 -8.49 -8.21 17.01
CA GLY A 61 -9.09 -9.37 17.67
C GLY A 61 -10.53 -9.67 17.28
N LEU A 62 -11.06 -9.03 16.22
CA LEU A 62 -12.38 -9.36 15.66
C LEU A 62 -12.45 -10.76 15.03
N THR A 63 -11.34 -11.51 15.03
CA THR A 63 -11.28 -12.92 14.61
C THR A 63 -11.35 -13.92 15.78
N SER A 64 -11.60 -13.50 17.02
CA SER A 64 -11.70 -14.41 18.18
C SER A 64 -13.05 -14.42 18.92
N ALA A 65 -14.15 -14.20 18.20
CA ALA A 65 -15.50 -14.46 18.71
C ALA A 65 -16.17 -15.71 18.10
N ALA A 66 -15.44 -16.52 17.31
CA ALA A 66 -15.97 -17.75 16.70
C ALA A 66 -15.66 -19.04 17.50
N HIS A 67 -15.03 -18.95 18.68
CA HIS A 67 -14.67 -20.09 19.52
C HIS A 67 -15.06 -19.94 21.00
N ALA A 68 -16.11 -19.18 21.31
CA ALA A 68 -16.76 -19.24 22.62
C ALA A 68 -18.20 -19.73 22.44
N HIS A 69 -18.53 -20.84 23.10
CA HIS A 69 -19.83 -21.55 23.13
C HIS A 69 -20.08 -22.63 22.07
N THR A 70 -19.25 -23.66 22.04
CA THR A 70 -19.77 -25.04 22.00
C THR A 70 -19.00 -25.90 23.00
N GLY A 71 -19.70 -26.50 23.96
CA GLY A 71 -19.15 -27.39 25.01
C GLY A 71 -19.52 -26.90 26.42
N SER A 72 -20.68 -27.28 26.95
CA SER A 72 -20.98 -28.56 27.62
C SER A 72 -20.50 -28.57 29.08
N GLY A 73 -21.46 -28.46 29.99
CA GLY A 73 -21.30 -28.68 31.41
C GLY A 73 -22.68 -28.93 32.01
N THR A 74 -23.12 -30.18 31.88
CA THR A 74 -24.27 -30.78 32.58
C THR A 74 -24.09 -30.72 34.09
#